data_AF-A0A967TBT5-F1
#
_entry.id   AF-A0A967TBT5-F1
#
_cell.length_a   1.000
_cell.length_b   1.000
_cell.length_c   1.000
_cell.angle_alpha   90.00
_cell.angle_beta   90.00
_cell.angle_gamma   90.00
#
_symmetry.space_group_name_H-M   'P 1'
#
loop_
_entity.id
_entity.type
_entity.pdbx_description
1 polymer ?
#
loop_
_entity_poly.entity_id
_entity_poly.type
_entity_poly.pdbx_seq_one_letter_code
_entity_poly.pdbx_strand_id
1 'polypeptide(L)' 'MKSVLRLHWMVLLVAILAVSACGKQVSRRESSETIDLSGRWNDVDSQQVAQAMTQDAMSFGWIDEWRRTKGKKPVVM' A
#
# COMPACT_ATOMS: atom_id res chain seq x y z
N MET A 1 14.85 -17.75 53.36
CA MET A 1 15.06 -16.35 52.90
C MET A 1 15.87 -16.27 51.60
N LYS A 2 17.10 -16.80 51.54
CA LYS A 2 17.97 -16.75 50.33
C LYS A 2 17.36 -17.47 49.11
N SER A 3 16.66 -18.57 49.31
CA SER A 3 15.94 -19.33 48.26
C SER A 3 14.77 -18.54 47.67
N VAL A 4 14.03 -17.80 48.50
CA VAL A 4 12.93 -16.94 48.05
C VAL A 4 13.47 -15.75 47.25
N LEU A 5 14.59 -15.16 47.70
CA LEU A 5 15.28 -14.08 46.99
C LEU A 5 15.81 -14.52 45.61
N ARG A 6 16.33 -15.75 45.49
CA ARG A 6 16.73 -16.35 44.20
C ARG A 6 15.55 -16.56 43.26
N LEU A 7 14.40 -17.00 43.79
CA LEU A 7 13.18 -17.18 43.01
C LEU A 7 12.68 -15.84 42.46
N HIS A 8 12.71 -14.77 43.27
CA HIS A 8 12.34 -13.43 42.81
C HIS A 8 13.27 -12.93 41.69
N TRP A 9 14.58 -13.16 41.82
CA TRP A 9 15.56 -12.83 40.79
C TRP A 9 15.32 -13.60 39.49
N MET A 10 14.99 -14.90 39.56
CA MET A 10 14.63 -15.68 38.37
C MET A 10 13.37 -15.15 37.70
N VAL A 11 12.31 -14.85 38.46
CA VAL A 11 11.06 -14.30 37.93
C VAL A 11 11.29 -12.95 37.26
N LEU A 12 12.09 -12.07 37.86
CA LEU A 12 12.42 -10.76 37.30
C LEU A 12 13.19 -10.89 35.97
N LEU A 13 14.14 -11.83 35.90
CA LEU A 13 14.94 -12.07 34.69
C LEU A 13 14.07 -12.61 33.54
N VAL A 14 13.13 -13.51 33.85
CA VAL A 14 12.15 -14.02 32.86
C VAL A 14 11.22 -12.91 32.38
N ALA A 15 10.76 -12.03 33.27
CA ALA A 15 9.90 -10.90 32.89
C ALA A 15 10.63 -9.91 31.95
N ILE A 16 11.90 -9.60 32.21
CA ILE A 16 12.71 -8.74 31.35
C ILE A 16 12.89 -9.34 29.95
N LEU A 17 13.17 -10.64 29.87
CA LEU A 17 13.30 -11.35 28.59
C LEU A 17 11.98 -11.35 27.81
N ALA A 18 10.84 -11.55 28.48
CA ALA A 18 9.52 -11.57 27.86
C ALA A 18 9.14 -10.23 27.20
N VAL A 19 9.55 -9.10 27.79
CA VAL A 19 9.24 -7.76 27.24
C VAL A 19 10.17 -7.38 26.08
N SER A 20 11.37 -7.96 26.00
CA SER A 20 12.36 -7.64 24.94
C SER A 20 12.01 -8.16 23.54
N ALA A 21 11.03 -9.07 23.42
CA ALA A 21 10.68 -9.72 22.15
C ALA A 21 9.74 -8.91 21.24
N CYS A 22 9.28 -7.72 21.66
CA CYS A 22 8.32 -6.91 20.89
C CYS A 22 9.00 -5.72 20.19
N GLY A 23 9.79 -6.00 19.15
CA GLY A 23 10.38 -4.97 18.28
C GLY A 23 9.69 -4.93 16.92
N LYS A 24 9.21 -3.76 16.48
CA LYS A 24 8.74 -3.55 15.10
C LYS A 24 9.96 -3.41 14.18
N GLN A 25 10.18 -4.37 13.29
CA GLN A 25 11.23 -4.27 12.29
C GLN A 25 10.70 -3.55 11.05
N VAL A 26 11.21 -2.35 10.79
CA VAL A 26 10.89 -1.57 9.58
C VAL A 26 12.09 -1.62 8.65
N SER A 27 11.89 -2.14 7.44
CA SER A 27 12.91 -2.14 6.39
C SER A 27 12.45 -1.28 5.23
N ARG A 28 13.33 -0.43 4.70
CA ARG A 28 13.06 0.29 3.45
C ARG A 28 13.13 -0.71 2.29
N ARG A 29 12.12 -0.70 1.44
CA ARG A 29 12.07 -1.45 0.18
C ARG A 29 12.35 -0.51 -0.99
N GLU A 30 12.80 -1.09 -2.09
CA GLU A 30 13.00 -0.37 -3.34
C GLU A 30 11.65 0.03 -3.94
N SER A 31 11.58 1.19 -4.58
CA SER A 31 10.32 1.77 -5.05
C SER A 31 9.68 1.00 -6.21
N SER A 32 10.42 0.11 -6.87
CA SER A 32 9.92 -0.71 -7.97
C SER A 32 9.20 -1.98 -7.52
N GLU A 33 9.26 -2.31 -6.23
CA GLU A 33 8.64 -3.52 -5.68
C GLU A 33 7.17 -3.24 -5.36
N THR A 34 6.26 -3.76 -6.19
CA THR A 34 4.82 -3.75 -5.89
C THR A 34 4.53 -4.78 -4.80
N ILE A 35 4.08 -4.30 -3.63
CA ILE A 35 3.70 -5.16 -2.50
C ILE A 35 2.24 -4.89 -2.17
N ASP A 36 1.39 -5.92 -2.29
CA ASP A 36 0.06 -5.86 -1.72
C ASP A 36 0.15 -6.07 -0.19
N LEU A 37 0.02 -4.98 0.55
CA LEU A 37 0.19 -4.95 2.00
C LEU A 37 -1.07 -5.41 2.76
N SER A 38 -2.26 -5.38 2.15
CA SER A 38 -3.50 -5.53 2.92
C SER A 38 -4.75 -6.00 2.15
N GLY A 39 -4.65 -6.28 0.85
CA GLY A 39 -5.80 -6.56 -0.01
C GLY A 39 -6.74 -5.35 -0.14
N ARG A 40 -6.26 -4.16 0.23
CA ARG A 40 -6.96 -2.88 0.08
C ARG A 40 -6.40 -2.21 -1.17
N TRP A 41 -7.23 -1.34 -1.75
CA TRP A 41 -6.86 -0.53 -2.89
C TRP A 41 -5.50 0.16 -2.71
N ASN A 42 -4.61 -0.03 -3.68
CA ASN A 42 -3.26 0.51 -3.69
C ASN A 42 -2.99 1.40 -4.91
N ASP A 43 -1.73 1.81 -5.06
CA ASP A 43 -1.22 2.61 -6.16
C ASP A 43 -1.34 1.89 -7.52
N VAL A 44 -1.09 0.58 -7.54
CA VAL A 44 -1.23 -0.24 -8.74
C VAL A 44 -2.68 -0.37 -9.20
N ASP A 45 -3.62 -0.58 -8.29
CA ASP A 45 -5.05 -0.60 -8.61
C ASP A 45 -5.49 0.75 -9.20
N SER A 46 -5.04 1.85 -8.58
CA SER A 46 -5.30 3.21 -9.07
C SER A 46 -4.80 3.42 -10.50
N GLN A 47 -3.57 2.97 -10.77
CA GLN A 47 -2.95 3.08 -12.09
C GLN A 47 -3.70 2.25 -13.13
N GLN A 48 -4.04 1.00 -12.80
CA GLN A 48 -4.76 0.10 -13.71
C GLN A 48 -6.13 0.66 -14.07
N VAL A 49 -6.88 1.17 -13.09
CA VAL A 49 -8.19 1.76 -13.34
C VAL A 49 -8.09 3.07 -14.11
N ALA A 50 -7.14 3.95 -13.77
CA ALA A 50 -6.94 5.19 -14.53
C ALA A 50 -6.63 4.90 -16.01
N GLN A 51 -5.79 3.90 -16.29
CA GLN A 51 -5.46 3.49 -17.65
C GLN A 51 -6.68 2.92 -18.39
N ALA A 52 -7.45 2.04 -17.75
CA ALA A 52 -8.66 1.46 -18.33
C ALA A 52 -9.70 2.55 -18.63
N MET A 53 -9.95 3.46 -17.69
CA MET A 53 -10.90 4.57 -17.87
C MET A 53 -10.48 5.54 -18.98
N THR A 54 -9.18 5.83 -19.08
CA THR A 54 -8.66 6.69 -20.16
C THR A 54 -8.85 6.03 -21.52
N GLN A 55 -8.53 4.73 -21.62
CA GLN A 55 -8.70 3.98 -22.86
C GLN A 55 -10.18 3.93 -23.29
N ASP A 56 -11.07 3.67 -22.34
CA ASP A 56 -12.52 3.61 -22.56
C ASP A 56 -13.05 4.98 -23.03
N ALA A 57 -12.69 6.06 -22.32
CA ALA A 57 -13.07 7.42 -22.67
C ALA A 57 -12.64 7.83 -24.10
N MET A 58 -11.48 7.35 -24.56
CA MET A 58 -10.97 7.62 -25.91
C MET A 58 -11.58 6.72 -27.00
N SER A 59 -12.23 5.62 -26.63
CA SER A 59 -12.82 4.66 -27.58
C SER A 59 -14.23 5.04 -28.04
N PHE A 60 -14.91 5.92 -27.28
CA PHE A 60 -16.29 6.30 -27.56
C PHE A 60 -16.45 7.22 -28.78
N GLY A 61 -17.56 7.05 -29.51
CA GLY A 61 -17.86 7.80 -30.74
C GLY A 61 -18.08 9.31 -30.57
N TRP A 62 -18.05 9.84 -29.34
CA TRP A 62 -18.17 11.29 -29.09
C TRP A 62 -17.02 12.08 -29.74
N ILE A 63 -15.83 11.48 -29.88
CA ILE A 63 -14.68 12.11 -30.53
C ILE A 63 -14.97 12.36 -32.01
N ASP A 64 -15.55 11.35 -32.67
CA ASP A 64 -15.94 11.45 -34.08
C ASP A 64 -17.09 12.44 -34.26
N GLU A 65 -18.08 12.43 -33.36
CA GLU A 65 -19.19 13.37 -33.38
C GLU A 65 -18.73 14.82 -33.17
N TRP A 66 -17.82 15.06 -32.22
CA TRP A 66 -17.21 16.37 -32.01
C TRP A 66 -16.46 16.85 -33.25
N ARG A 67 -15.66 15.97 -33.87
CA ARG A 67 -14.94 16.28 -35.11
C ARG A 67 -15.90 16.67 -36.23
N ARG A 68 -17.02 15.96 -36.39
CA ARG A 68 -18.04 16.25 -37.40
C ARG A 68 -18.74 17.59 -37.16
N THR A 69 -19.10 17.88 -35.91
CA THR A 69 -19.90 19.07 -35.56
C THR A 69 -19.08 20.34 -35.41
N LYS A 70 -17.83 20.25 -34.94
CA LYS A 70 -16.98 21.41 -34.65
C LYS A 70 -15.83 21.61 -35.64
N GLY A 71 -15.55 20.63 -36.50
CA GLY A 71 -14.49 20.72 -37.53
C GLY A 71 -13.07 20.84 -36.98
N LYS A 72 -12.86 20.61 -35.67
CA LYS A 72 -11.56 20.70 -34.99
C LYS A 72 -11.37 19.57 -33.98
N LYS A 73 -10.12 19.30 -33.60
CA LYS A 73 -9.80 18.27 -32.60
C LYS A 73 -10.41 18.63 -31.23
N PRO A 74 -11.00 17.67 -30.51
CA PRO A 74 -11.45 17.89 -29.14
C PRO A 74 -10.25 18.08 -28.20
N VAL A 75 -10.45 18.82 -27.12
CA VAL A 75 -9.48 18.92 -26.02
C VAL A 75 -9.88 17.89 -24.97
N VAL A 76 -8.95 16.99 -24.66
CA VAL A 76 -9.04 16.05 -23.53
C VAL A 76 -7.94 16.45 -22.57
N MET A 77 -8.29 16.71 -21.31
CA MET A 77 -7.35 17.01 -20.22
C MET A 77 -7.26 15.83 -19.28
#